data_AF-S5LUF0-F1
#
_entry.id   AF-S5LUF0-F1
#
_cell.length_a   1.000
_cell.length_b   1.000
_cell.length_c   1.000
_cell.angle_alpha   90.00
_cell.angle_beta   90.00
_cell.angle_gamma   90.00
#
_symmetry.space_group_name_H-M   'P 1'
#
loop_
_entity.id
_entity.type
_entity.pdbx_description
1 polymer ?
#
loop_
_entity_poly.entity_id
_entity_poly.type
_entity_poly.pdbx_seq_one_letter_code
_entity_poly.pdbx_strand_id
1 'polypeptide(L)'
;MIAWNTIVTDVLAAIGVLILIFSPLYFSSLQRKILNQRLHTKVDGEKLFEKLKYDLKLSKITNVNKKRLYTDIHYAKSIFRGAMEYNSREVIWYFNELYAKRHIHNNIRKKAWLHTWIWIGTILVIMGGTYFDFFSWIFNMSNMVETSGIISIWVLITFASGISILNKFLEFSKVKKIVNDDIRQINLTKKEKVWKDFKIIFYFSIGNWILGFIFIFINVFFN
;
A
#
# COMPACT_ATOMS: atom_id res chain seq x y z
N MET A 1 18.61 39.24 -8.82
CA MET A 1 17.99 38.56 -9.98
C MET A 1 17.69 37.14 -9.52
N ILE A 2 16.42 36.76 -9.38
CA ILE A 2 16.05 35.38 -9.03
C ILE A 2 16.33 34.55 -10.28
N ALA A 3 17.33 33.67 -10.25
CA ALA A 3 17.67 32.84 -11.39
C ALA A 3 16.56 31.81 -11.61
N TRP A 4 16.10 31.62 -12.86
CA TRP A 4 15.11 30.59 -13.20
C TRP A 4 15.49 29.19 -12.71
N ASN A 5 16.79 28.92 -12.59
CA ASN A 5 17.33 27.67 -12.05
C ASN A 5 16.90 27.42 -10.60
N THR A 6 16.86 28.46 -9.74
CA THR A 6 16.46 28.38 -8.33
C THR A 6 14.99 27.99 -8.18
N ILE A 7 14.11 28.51 -9.06
CA ILE A 7 12.67 28.17 -9.03
C ILE A 7 12.45 26.69 -9.39
N VAL A 8 13.18 26.17 -10.38
CA VAL A 8 13.04 24.77 -10.82
C VAL A 8 13.52 23.81 -9.73
N THR A 9 14.65 24.11 -9.09
CA THR A 9 15.21 23.25 -8.05
C THR A 9 14.39 23.28 -6.76
N ASP A 10 13.80 24.43 -6.40
CA ASP A 10 12.86 24.55 -5.28
C ASP A 10 11.58 23.75 -5.51
N VAL A 11 11.00 23.82 -6.72
CA VAL A 11 9.83 23.02 -7.08
C VAL A 11 10.16 21.52 -7.04
N LEU A 12 11.34 21.11 -7.51
CA LEU A 12 11.79 19.71 -7.41
C LEU A 12 11.93 19.26 -5.96
N ALA A 13 12.52 20.08 -5.08
CA ALA A 13 12.65 19.75 -3.66
C ALA A 13 11.28 19.61 -2.98
N ALA A 14 10.34 20.51 -3.27
CA ALA A 14 8.97 20.43 -2.75
C ALA A 14 8.25 19.16 -3.24
N ILE A 15 8.40 18.82 -4.52
CA ILE A 15 7.89 17.55 -5.08
C ILE A 15 8.54 16.35 -4.38
N GLY A 16 9.85 16.40 -4.12
CA GLY A 16 10.59 15.37 -3.41
C GLY A 16 10.01 15.09 -2.02
N VAL A 17 9.72 16.15 -1.25
CA VAL A 17 9.05 16.04 0.07
C VAL A 17 7.65 15.42 -0.05
N LEU A 18 6.85 15.83 -1.04
CA LEU A 18 5.54 15.23 -1.28
C LEU A 18 5.64 13.74 -1.63
N ILE A 19 6.64 13.34 -2.42
CA ILE A 19 6.90 11.94 -2.75
C ILE A 19 7.26 11.15 -1.49
N LEU A 20 8.11 11.68 -0.61
CA LEU A 20 8.48 11.01 0.65
C LEU A 20 7.24 10.75 1.53
N ILE A 21 6.34 11.73 1.65
CA ILE A 21 5.17 11.63 2.55
C ILE A 21 4.05 10.77 1.96
N PHE A 22 3.70 10.99 0.68
CA PHE A 22 2.45 10.48 0.10
C PHE A 22 2.63 9.27 -0.83
N SER A 23 3.83 8.99 -1.32
CA SER A 23 4.06 7.82 -2.18
C SER A 23 3.61 6.49 -1.55
N PRO A 24 3.76 6.22 -0.23
CA PRO A 24 3.28 4.97 0.35
C PRO A 24 1.77 4.77 0.22
N LEU A 25 0.99 5.85 0.30
CA LEU A 25 -0.48 5.81 0.17
C LEU A 25 -0.89 5.55 -1.28
N TYR A 26 -0.18 6.14 -2.24
CA TYR A 26 -0.36 5.87 -3.67
C TYR A 26 -0.14 4.38 -3.98
N PHE A 27 1.00 3.82 -3.53
CA PHE A 27 1.32 2.42 -3.76
C PHE A 27 0.38 1.45 -3.02
N SER A 28 -0.11 1.81 -1.83
CA SER A 28 -1.16 1.03 -1.15
C SER A 28 -2.45 0.95 -1.99
N SER A 29 -2.83 2.06 -2.64
CA SER A 29 -4.00 2.11 -3.51
C SER A 29 -3.79 1.31 -4.80
N LEU A 30 -2.60 1.38 -5.38
CA LEU A 30 -2.21 0.59 -6.55
C LEU A 30 -2.20 -0.92 -6.25
N GLN A 31 -1.65 -1.33 -5.10
CA GLN A 31 -1.73 -2.72 -4.63
C GLN A 31 -3.17 -3.18 -4.43
N ARG A 32 -4.06 -2.33 -3.90
CA ARG A 32 -5.49 -2.66 -3.78
C ARG A 32 -6.11 -2.98 -5.13
N LYS A 33 -5.84 -2.15 -6.15
CA LYS A 33 -6.36 -2.35 -7.51
C LYS A 33 -5.90 -3.69 -8.09
N ILE A 34 -4.61 -4.01 -7.94
CA ILE A 34 -4.04 -5.26 -8.47
C ILE A 34 -4.56 -6.49 -7.70
N LEU A 35 -4.64 -6.43 -6.37
CA LEU A 35 -5.23 -7.50 -5.57
C LEU A 35 -6.69 -7.75 -5.94
N ASN A 36 -7.45 -6.70 -6.28
CA ASN A 36 -8.83 -6.84 -6.73
C ASN A 36 -8.97 -7.57 -8.08
N GLN A 37 -7.96 -7.48 -8.95
CA GLN A 37 -7.94 -8.18 -10.23
C GLN A 37 -7.45 -9.62 -10.12
N ARG A 38 -6.65 -9.94 -9.09
CA ARG A 38 -6.02 -11.26 -8.93
C ARG A 38 -6.75 -12.21 -7.98
N LEU A 39 -7.35 -11.68 -6.92
CA LEU A 39 -8.00 -12.45 -5.86
C LEU A 39 -9.48 -12.10 -5.78
N HIS A 40 -10.33 -13.11 -5.55
CA HIS A 40 -11.77 -12.93 -5.38
C HIS A 40 -12.34 -12.08 -6.53
N THR A 41 -12.26 -12.63 -7.75
CA THR A 41 -12.73 -11.93 -8.95
C THR A 41 -14.24 -12.09 -9.11
N LYS A 42 -14.85 -11.13 -9.83
CA LYS A 42 -16.29 -11.19 -10.15
C LYS A 42 -16.61 -12.44 -10.99
N VAL A 43 -15.72 -12.76 -11.94
CA VAL A 43 -15.85 -13.93 -12.83
C VAL A 43 -15.83 -15.24 -12.02
N ASP A 44 -14.92 -15.37 -11.05
CA ASP A 44 -14.87 -16.55 -10.18
C ASP A 44 -16.16 -16.68 -9.33
N GLY A 45 -16.69 -15.55 -8.85
CA GLY A 45 -17.94 -15.52 -8.09
C GLY A 45 -19.16 -15.89 -8.93
N GLU A 46 -19.22 -15.42 -10.18
CA GLU A 46 -20.29 -15.77 -11.12
C GLU A 46 -20.27 -17.26 -11.47
N LYS A 47 -19.10 -17.82 -11.79
CA LYS A 47 -18.94 -19.26 -12.05
C LYS A 47 -19.36 -20.12 -10.86
N LEU A 48 -18.91 -19.75 -9.65
CA LEU A 48 -19.30 -20.45 -8.43
C LEU A 48 -20.82 -20.39 -8.21
N PHE A 49 -21.43 -19.23 -8.46
CA PHE A 49 -22.86 -19.05 -8.32
C PHE A 49 -23.69 -19.84 -9.33
N GLU A 50 -23.26 -19.86 -10.60
CA GLU A 50 -23.91 -20.66 -11.63
C GLU A 50 -23.85 -22.15 -11.30
N LYS A 51 -22.71 -22.64 -10.81
CA LYS A 51 -22.55 -24.02 -10.36
C LYS A 51 -23.48 -24.35 -9.18
N LEU A 52 -23.50 -23.52 -8.14
CA LEU A 52 -24.39 -23.70 -6.99
C LEU A 52 -25.88 -23.64 -7.38
N LYS A 53 -26.24 -22.78 -8.33
CA LYS A 53 -27.60 -22.68 -8.88
C LYS A 53 -27.99 -23.95 -9.64
N TYR A 54 -27.07 -24.48 -10.46
CA TYR A 54 -27.27 -25.71 -11.21
C TYR A 54 -27.47 -26.92 -10.28
N ASP A 55 -26.65 -27.03 -9.24
CA ASP A 55 -26.72 -28.15 -8.29
C ASP A 55 -28.01 -28.17 -7.47
N LEU A 56 -28.58 -27.00 -7.16
CA LEU A 56 -29.91 -26.89 -6.54
C LEU A 56 -31.07 -27.04 -7.53
N LYS A 57 -30.80 -27.26 -8.82
CA LYS A 57 -31.79 -27.26 -9.91
C LYS A 57 -32.68 -26.01 -9.91
N LEU A 58 -32.15 -24.87 -9.46
CA LEU A 58 -32.89 -23.62 -9.40
C LEU A 58 -32.85 -22.96 -10.78
N SER A 59 -33.97 -22.91 -11.49
CA SER A 59 -34.03 -22.27 -12.82
C SER A 59 -33.90 -20.74 -12.74
N LYS A 60 -34.45 -20.12 -11.69
CA LYS A 60 -34.35 -18.68 -11.38
C LYS A 60 -34.24 -18.44 -9.88
N ILE A 61 -33.41 -17.48 -9.51
CA ILE A 61 -33.32 -16.96 -8.14
C ILE A 61 -33.74 -15.49 -8.23
N THR A 62 -34.94 -15.19 -7.74
CA THR A 62 -35.50 -13.83 -7.68
C THR A 62 -35.24 -13.21 -6.29
N ASN A 63 -35.20 -11.88 -6.20
CA ASN A 63 -35.02 -11.11 -4.96
C ASN A 63 -33.73 -11.39 -4.15
N VAL A 64 -32.64 -11.84 -4.79
CA VAL A 64 -31.35 -12.02 -4.12
C VAL A 64 -30.40 -10.85 -4.38
N ASN A 65 -29.81 -10.34 -3.30
CA ASN A 65 -28.78 -9.32 -3.38
C ASN A 65 -27.44 -9.95 -3.77
N LYS A 66 -27.15 -9.96 -5.08
CA LYS A 66 -25.91 -10.54 -5.65
C LYS A 66 -24.64 -9.98 -5.01
N LYS A 67 -24.60 -8.69 -4.68
CA LYS A 67 -23.42 -8.05 -4.07
C LYS A 67 -23.11 -8.66 -2.70
N ARG A 68 -24.15 -8.83 -1.87
CA ARG A 68 -24.01 -9.45 -0.55
C ARG A 68 -23.63 -10.93 -0.66
N LEU A 69 -24.20 -11.63 -1.64
CA LEU A 69 -23.90 -13.02 -1.90
C LEU A 69 -22.41 -13.31 -2.15
N TYR A 70 -21.74 -12.46 -2.94
CA TYR A 70 -20.32 -12.65 -3.23
C TYR A 70 -19.39 -12.24 -2.07
N THR A 71 -19.91 -11.59 -1.03
CA THR A 71 -19.09 -10.96 0.01
C THR A 71 -19.38 -11.44 1.42
N ASP A 72 -20.53 -12.07 1.64
CA ASP A 72 -21.05 -12.51 2.94
C ASP A 72 -21.37 -14.01 2.88
N ILE A 73 -20.53 -14.80 3.55
CA ILE A 73 -20.65 -16.25 3.59
C ILE A 73 -21.93 -16.70 4.30
N HIS A 74 -22.40 -15.97 5.32
CA HIS A 74 -23.60 -16.33 6.05
C HIS A 74 -24.84 -16.10 5.20
N TYR A 75 -24.88 -14.98 4.47
CA TYR A 75 -25.93 -14.72 3.50
C TYR A 75 -25.92 -15.77 2.39
N ALA A 76 -24.76 -16.14 1.85
CA ALA A 76 -24.66 -17.17 0.82
C ALA A 76 -25.10 -18.56 1.35
N LYS A 77 -24.75 -18.92 2.59
CA LYS A 77 -25.22 -20.14 3.26
C LYS A 77 -26.73 -20.17 3.47
N SER A 78 -27.37 -19.03 3.73
CA SER A 78 -28.83 -18.97 3.90
C SER A 78 -29.60 -19.33 2.62
N ILE A 79 -29.00 -19.12 1.45
CA ILE A 79 -29.62 -19.37 0.14
C ILE A 79 -29.21 -20.72 -0.44
N PHE A 80 -27.95 -21.13 -0.25
CA PHE A 80 -27.37 -22.33 -0.88
C PHE A 80 -26.98 -23.43 0.09
N ARG A 81 -27.56 -23.50 1.29
CA ARG A 81 -27.14 -24.39 2.38
C ARG A 81 -26.79 -25.81 1.92
N GLY A 82 -27.71 -26.46 1.19
CA GLY A 82 -27.50 -27.82 0.66
C GLY A 82 -26.37 -27.92 -0.36
N ALA A 83 -26.38 -27.09 -1.42
CA ALA A 83 -25.33 -27.15 -2.45
C ALA A 83 -23.95 -26.70 -1.97
N MET A 84 -23.88 -25.83 -0.95
CA MET A 84 -22.62 -25.45 -0.32
C MET A 84 -22.02 -26.56 0.53
N GLU A 85 -22.81 -27.50 1.06
CA GLU A 85 -22.26 -28.68 1.75
C GLU A 85 -21.59 -29.63 0.73
N TYR A 86 -22.21 -29.83 -0.44
CA TYR A 86 -21.64 -30.64 -1.52
C TYR A 86 -20.42 -29.99 -2.22
N ASN A 87 -20.41 -28.67 -2.43
CA ASN A 87 -19.27 -27.92 -3.01
C ASN A 87 -18.44 -27.16 -1.97
N SER A 88 -18.41 -27.64 -0.73
CA SER A 88 -17.82 -26.93 0.42
C SER A 88 -16.41 -26.41 0.16
N ARG A 89 -15.58 -27.20 -0.53
CA ARG A 89 -14.19 -26.82 -0.85
C ARG A 89 -14.07 -25.55 -1.69
N GLU A 90 -14.77 -25.45 -2.82
CA GLU A 90 -14.67 -24.29 -3.74
C GLU A 90 -15.24 -23.02 -3.10
N VAL A 91 -16.33 -23.18 -2.35
CA VAL A 91 -16.95 -22.09 -1.59
C VAL A 91 -16.01 -21.57 -0.50
N ILE A 92 -15.43 -22.48 0.29
CA ILE A 92 -14.44 -22.13 1.33
C ILE A 92 -13.25 -21.43 0.71
N TRP A 93 -12.73 -21.92 -0.41
CA TRP A 93 -11.63 -21.29 -1.14
C TRP A 93 -11.97 -19.87 -1.59
N TYR A 94 -13.13 -19.65 -2.19
CA TYR A 94 -13.54 -18.32 -2.64
C TYR A 94 -13.64 -17.30 -1.49
N PHE A 95 -14.21 -17.69 -0.35
CA PHE A 95 -14.31 -16.81 0.81
C PHE A 95 -12.98 -16.63 1.56
N ASN A 96 -12.13 -17.65 1.59
CA ASN A 96 -10.78 -17.52 2.13
C ASN A 96 -9.91 -16.57 1.27
N GLU A 97 -10.06 -16.58 -0.07
CA GLU A 97 -9.42 -15.59 -0.94
C GLU A 97 -9.86 -14.16 -0.60
N LEU A 98 -11.16 -13.96 -0.34
CA LEU A 98 -11.70 -12.66 0.08
C LEU A 98 -11.08 -12.19 1.40
N TYR A 99 -10.96 -13.10 2.37
CA TYR A 99 -10.36 -12.80 3.66
C TYR A 99 -8.87 -12.45 3.52
N ALA A 100 -8.10 -13.29 2.81
CA ALA A 100 -6.68 -13.04 2.55
C ALA A 100 -6.46 -11.69 1.86
N LYS A 101 -7.26 -11.39 0.83
CA LYS A 101 -7.26 -10.09 0.13
C LYS A 101 -7.49 -8.90 1.05
N ARG A 102 -8.51 -8.97 1.92
CA ARG A 102 -8.79 -7.93 2.92
C ARG A 102 -7.65 -7.79 3.93
N HIS A 103 -7.09 -8.90 4.38
CA HIS A 103 -6.03 -8.93 5.37
C HIS A 103 -4.73 -8.32 4.83
N ILE A 104 -4.31 -8.70 3.62
CA ILE A 104 -3.17 -8.12 2.90
C ILE A 104 -3.38 -6.61 2.74
N HIS A 105 -4.52 -6.19 2.17
CA HIS A 105 -4.79 -4.77 1.93
C HIS A 105 -4.77 -3.94 3.22
N ASN A 106 -5.40 -4.42 4.29
CA ASN A 106 -5.41 -3.73 5.57
C ASN A 106 -4.00 -3.60 6.16
N ASN A 107 -3.18 -4.64 6.03
CA ASN A 107 -1.81 -4.60 6.55
C ASN A 107 -0.95 -3.57 5.80
N ILE A 108 -0.99 -3.57 4.46
CA ILE A 108 -0.29 -2.58 3.64
C ILE A 108 -0.78 -1.16 3.96
N ARG A 109 -2.11 -0.95 4.04
CA ARG A 109 -2.69 0.36 4.30
C ARG A 109 -2.27 0.91 5.67
N LYS A 110 -2.26 0.07 6.72
CA LYS A 110 -1.77 0.47 8.05
C LYS A 110 -0.29 0.86 8.01
N LYS A 111 0.53 0.09 7.28
CA LYS A 111 1.96 0.36 7.13
C LYS A 111 2.25 1.63 6.33
N ALA A 112 1.48 1.88 5.27
CA ALA A 112 1.56 3.12 4.50
C ALA A 112 1.20 4.35 5.34
N TRP A 113 0.11 4.29 6.13
CA TRP A 113 -0.25 5.38 7.04
C TRP A 113 0.81 5.62 8.11
N LEU A 114 1.37 4.56 8.70
CA LEU A 114 2.44 4.68 9.68
C LEU A 114 3.66 5.39 9.08
N HIS A 115 4.04 5.05 7.84
CA HIS A 115 5.13 5.74 7.12
C HIS A 115 4.81 7.24 6.94
N THR A 116 3.62 7.57 6.46
CA THR A 116 3.19 8.97 6.29
C THR A 116 3.23 9.74 7.61
N TRP A 117 2.77 9.14 8.71
CA TRP A 117 2.81 9.76 10.04
C TRP A 117 4.22 9.95 10.58
N ILE A 118 5.15 9.03 10.32
CA ILE A 118 6.57 9.21 10.67
C ILE A 118 7.10 10.49 10.03
N TRP A 119 6.89 10.66 8.73
CA TRP A 119 7.41 11.82 8.00
C TRP A 119 6.72 13.12 8.41
N ILE A 120 5.39 13.13 8.54
CA ILE A 120 4.66 14.31 9.04
C ILE A 120 5.16 14.69 10.44
N GLY A 121 5.27 13.73 11.36
CA GLY A 121 5.77 13.98 12.71
C GLY A 121 7.20 14.51 12.71
N THR A 122 8.07 13.95 11.86
CA THR A 122 9.46 14.40 11.72
C THR A 122 9.53 15.86 11.25
N ILE A 123 8.75 16.21 10.23
CA ILE A 123 8.69 17.58 9.70
C ILE A 123 8.17 18.55 10.77
N LEU A 124 7.11 18.19 11.50
CA LEU A 124 6.57 19.02 12.57
C LEU A 124 7.58 19.25 13.71
N VAL A 125 8.31 18.22 14.12
CA VAL A 125 9.36 18.32 15.14
C VAL A 125 10.48 19.25 14.67
N ILE A 126 10.91 19.13 13.42
CA ILE A 126 11.92 20.03 12.85
C ILE A 126 11.39 21.48 12.86
N MET A 127 10.21 21.71 12.28
CA MET A 127 9.63 23.05 12.18
C MET A 127 9.41 23.72 13.54
N GLY A 128 9.00 22.96 14.56
CA GLY A 128 8.79 23.46 15.92
C GLY A 128 10.09 23.66 16.72
N GLY A 129 11.14 22.90 16.42
CA GLY A 129 12.42 22.97 17.13
C GLY A 129 13.38 24.03 16.61
N THR A 130 13.35 24.31 15.30
CA THR A 130 14.36 25.16 14.63
C THR A 130 13.75 26.35 13.86
N TYR A 131 12.56 26.81 14.26
CA TYR A 131 11.93 28.06 13.80
C TYR A 131 12.09 28.37 12.29
N PHE A 132 11.62 27.46 11.42
CA PHE A 132 11.68 27.55 9.94
C PHE A 132 13.01 27.15 9.26
N ASP A 133 14.04 26.71 9.98
CA ASP A 133 15.26 26.13 9.36
C ASP A 133 14.96 24.93 8.45
N PHE A 134 13.79 24.30 8.58
CA PHE A 134 13.33 23.28 7.62
C PHE A 134 13.21 23.81 6.19
N PHE A 135 12.65 25.01 6.01
CA PHE A 135 12.54 25.60 4.67
C PHE A 135 13.90 26.07 4.16
N SER A 136 14.74 26.60 5.05
CA SER A 136 16.15 26.88 4.73
C SER A 136 16.89 25.61 4.32
N TRP A 137 16.62 24.47 4.96
CA TRP A 137 17.21 23.19 4.61
C TRP A 137 16.70 22.65 3.26
N ILE A 138 15.43 22.89 2.91
CA ILE A 138 14.88 22.46 1.61
C ILE A 138 15.34 23.37 0.47
N PHE A 139 15.33 24.69 0.67
CA PHE A 139 15.46 25.69 -0.40
C PHE A 139 16.79 26.45 -0.41
N ASN A 140 17.57 26.42 0.67
CA ASN A 140 18.79 27.24 0.80
C ASN A 140 19.87 26.60 1.69
N MET A 141 20.07 25.29 1.54
CA MET A 141 20.94 24.52 2.43
C MET A 141 22.41 24.95 2.36
N SER A 142 22.89 25.40 1.19
CA SER A 142 24.28 25.84 0.95
C SER A 142 24.68 27.05 1.80
N ASN A 143 23.72 27.86 2.22
CA ASN A 143 23.92 29.07 3.01
C ASN A 143 23.64 28.88 4.52
N MET A 144 23.39 27.63 4.97
CA MET A 144 23.18 27.32 6.38
C MET A 144 24.52 27.22 7.12
N VAL A 145 24.70 28.04 8.16
CA VAL A 145 25.94 28.16 8.97
C VAL A 145 25.92 27.16 10.14
N GLU A 146 27.05 26.90 10.80
CA GLU A 146 27.17 25.99 11.96
C GLU A 146 26.22 26.29 13.13
N THR A 147 25.73 27.52 13.26
CA THR A 147 24.71 27.92 14.25
C THR A 147 23.29 27.53 13.87
N SER A 148 23.07 27.05 12.64
CA SER A 148 21.78 26.56 12.15
C SER A 148 21.52 25.12 12.60
N GLY A 149 20.25 24.73 12.68
CA GLY A 149 19.85 23.38 13.11
C GLY A 149 20.20 22.24 12.15
N ILE A 150 21.11 22.44 11.18
CA ILE A 150 21.35 21.53 10.05
C ILE A 150 21.71 20.10 10.48
N ILE A 151 22.57 19.94 11.51
CA ILE A 151 22.96 18.63 12.03
C ILE A 151 21.77 17.92 12.65
N SER A 152 20.98 18.65 13.46
CA SER A 152 19.77 18.13 14.10
C SER A 152 18.73 17.67 13.07
N ILE A 153 18.56 18.41 11.98
CA ILE A 153 17.68 18.04 10.86
C ILE A 153 18.12 16.72 10.24
N TRP A 154 19.41 16.56 9.95
CA TRP A 154 19.95 15.33 9.38
C TRP A 154 19.82 14.11 10.30
N VAL A 155 20.05 14.30 11.60
CA VAL A 155 19.85 13.25 12.60
C VAL A 155 18.38 12.81 12.60
N LEU A 156 17.44 13.75 12.64
CA LEU A 156 16.00 13.45 12.62
C LEU A 156 15.56 12.74 11.34
N ILE A 157 16.03 13.19 10.17
CA ILE A 157 15.77 12.55 8.88
C ILE A 157 16.35 11.13 8.83
N THR A 158 17.53 10.91 9.42
CA THR A 158 18.17 9.59 9.49
C THR A 158 17.36 8.63 10.35
N PHE A 159 16.90 9.07 11.52
CA PHE A 159 15.99 8.28 12.36
C PHE A 159 14.66 7.99 11.67
N ALA A 160 14.02 9.00 11.06
CA ALA A 160 12.79 8.83 10.31
C ALA A 160 12.94 7.81 9.16
N SER A 161 14.08 7.85 8.48
CA SER A 161 14.45 6.92 7.41
C SER A 161 14.65 5.50 7.94
N GLY A 162 15.40 5.33 9.04
CA GLY A 162 15.60 4.04 9.69
C GLY A 162 14.29 3.38 10.12
N ILE A 163 13.41 4.14 10.78
CA ILE A 163 12.08 3.65 11.18
C ILE A 163 11.22 3.32 9.95
N SER A 164 11.31 4.12 8.88
CA SER A 164 10.61 3.87 7.61
C SER A 164 11.06 2.57 6.93
N ILE A 165 12.36 2.29 6.93
CA ILE A 165 12.95 1.05 6.40
C ILE A 165 12.46 -0.14 7.22
N LEU A 166 12.53 -0.06 8.56
CA LEU A 166 12.03 -1.10 9.46
C LEU A 166 10.53 -1.36 9.22
N ASN A 167 9.74 -0.30 9.06
CA ASN A 167 8.32 -0.40 8.76
C ASN A 167 8.06 -1.14 7.43
N LYS A 168 8.84 -0.86 6.39
CA LYS A 168 8.78 -1.56 5.09
C LYS A 168 9.23 -3.02 5.17
N PHE A 169 10.25 -3.33 5.96
CA PHE A 169 10.66 -4.70 6.23
C PHE A 169 9.54 -5.51 6.91
N LEU A 170 8.87 -4.92 7.91
CA LEU A 170 7.73 -5.55 8.58
C LEU A 170 6.52 -5.73 7.65
N GLU A 171 6.28 -4.80 6.72
CA GLU A 171 5.28 -4.95 5.67
C GLU A 171 5.59 -6.19 4.80
N PHE A 172 6.82 -6.29 4.30
CA PHE A 172 7.25 -7.40 3.46
C PHE A 172 7.13 -8.76 4.16
N SER A 173 7.66 -8.88 5.39
CA SER A 173 7.64 -10.12 6.16
C SER A 173 6.21 -10.60 6.44
N LYS A 174 5.33 -9.68 6.82
CA LYS A 174 3.94 -10.03 7.13
C LYS A 174 3.13 -10.38 5.87
N VAL A 175 3.30 -9.66 4.77
CA VAL A 175 2.66 -10.02 3.49
C VAL A 175 3.18 -11.35 2.97
N LYS A 176 4.50 -11.61 3.05
CA LYS A 176 5.10 -12.89 2.67
C LYS A 176 4.47 -14.06 3.44
N LYS A 177 4.29 -13.89 4.76
CA LYS A 177 3.63 -14.90 5.60
C LYS A 177 2.20 -15.17 5.13
N ILE A 178 1.38 -14.14 4.96
CA ILE A 178 -0.02 -14.27 4.53
C ILE A 178 -0.13 -14.94 3.14
N VAL A 179 0.75 -14.58 2.20
CA VAL A 179 0.74 -15.19 0.86
C VAL A 179 1.18 -16.66 0.90
N ASN A 180 2.14 -17.01 1.76
CA ASN A 180 2.63 -18.38 1.88
C ASN A 180 1.73 -19.30 2.69
N ASP A 181 1.05 -18.78 3.71
CA ASP A 181 0.23 -19.57 4.62
C ASP A 181 -1.21 -19.64 4.13
N ASP A 182 -1.82 -18.50 3.78
CA ASP A 182 -3.24 -18.45 3.43
C ASP A 182 -3.45 -18.72 1.93
N ILE A 183 -2.75 -18.01 1.04
CA ILE A 183 -3.02 -18.12 -0.42
C ILE A 183 -2.49 -19.44 -0.99
N ARG A 184 -1.35 -19.95 -0.50
CA ARG A 184 -0.79 -21.23 -0.95
C ARG A 184 -1.74 -22.40 -0.69
N GLN A 185 -2.42 -22.39 0.46
CA GLN A 185 -3.37 -23.44 0.83
C GLN A 185 -4.63 -23.42 -0.04
N ILE A 186 -4.94 -22.28 -0.65
CA ILE A 186 -6.12 -22.08 -1.49
C ILE A 186 -5.82 -22.35 -2.97
N ASN A 187 -4.80 -21.69 -3.53
CA ASN A 187 -4.47 -21.80 -4.95
C ASN A 187 -3.01 -21.41 -5.25
N LEU A 188 -2.21 -22.38 -5.66
CA LEU A 188 -0.78 -22.21 -5.93
C LEU A 188 -0.51 -21.27 -7.13
N THR A 189 -1.32 -21.34 -8.18
CA THR A 189 -1.14 -20.55 -9.40
C THR A 189 -1.44 -19.06 -9.15
N LYS A 190 -2.46 -18.77 -8.34
CA LYS A 190 -2.78 -17.39 -7.93
C LYS A 190 -1.74 -16.84 -6.96
N LYS A 191 -1.20 -17.67 -6.06
CA LYS A 191 -0.12 -17.30 -5.14
C LYS A 191 1.07 -16.70 -5.88
N GLU A 192 1.58 -17.38 -6.91
CA GLU A 192 2.75 -16.94 -7.66
C GLU A 192 2.55 -15.59 -8.32
N LYS A 193 1.36 -15.39 -8.94
CA LYS A 193 0.99 -14.12 -9.57
C LYS A 193 0.90 -12.98 -8.56
N VAL A 194 0.20 -13.20 -7.43
CA VAL A 194 0.06 -12.21 -6.35
C VAL A 194 1.43 -11.86 -5.74
N TRP A 195 2.29 -12.85 -5.52
CA TRP A 195 3.61 -12.62 -4.97
C TRP A 195 4.53 -11.85 -5.93
N LYS A 196 4.50 -12.20 -7.22
CA LYS A 196 5.24 -11.49 -8.27
C LYS A 196 4.80 -10.02 -8.33
N ASP A 197 3.50 -9.77 -8.44
CA ASP A 197 2.96 -8.41 -8.53
C ASP A 197 3.26 -7.60 -7.26
N PHE A 198 3.16 -8.22 -6.07
CA PHE A 198 3.51 -7.57 -4.80
C PHE A 198 4.98 -7.13 -4.78
N LYS A 199 5.92 -8.02 -5.15
CA LYS A 199 7.35 -7.69 -5.17
C LYS A 199 7.65 -6.52 -6.10
N ILE A 200 7.09 -6.53 -7.31
CA ILE A 200 7.28 -5.44 -8.29
C ILE A 200 6.88 -4.11 -7.65
N ILE A 201 5.66 -4.03 -7.10
CA ILE A 201 5.15 -2.80 -6.52
C ILE A 201 5.94 -2.39 -5.28
N PHE A 202 6.38 -3.35 -4.48
CA PHE A 202 7.19 -3.11 -3.29
C PHE A 202 8.53 -2.45 -3.64
N TYR A 203 9.25 -2.98 -4.63
CA TYR A 203 10.51 -2.37 -5.07
C TYR A 203 10.32 -1.02 -5.76
N PHE A 204 9.26 -0.83 -6.55
CA PHE A 204 8.91 0.50 -7.08
C PHE A 204 8.58 1.50 -5.97
N SER A 205 7.94 1.06 -4.88
CA SER A 205 7.68 1.91 -3.73
C SER A 205 8.96 2.36 -3.03
N ILE A 206 9.97 1.50 -2.95
CA ILE A 206 11.28 1.87 -2.41
C ILE A 206 12.02 2.79 -3.38
N GLY A 207 11.98 2.50 -4.69
CA GLY A 207 12.60 3.33 -5.72
C GLY A 207 12.06 4.76 -5.74
N ASN A 208 10.74 4.94 -5.61
CA ASN A 208 10.13 6.27 -5.52
C ASN A 208 10.56 7.03 -4.25
N TRP A 209 10.76 6.33 -3.13
CA TRP A 209 11.28 6.96 -1.92
C TRP A 209 12.71 7.49 -2.11
N ILE A 210 13.56 6.71 -2.78
CA ILE A 210 14.92 7.14 -3.17
C ILE A 210 14.87 8.33 -4.14
N LEU A 211 13.97 8.29 -5.14
CA LEU A 211 13.76 9.42 -6.06
C LEU A 211 13.32 10.69 -5.33
N GLY A 212 12.48 10.58 -4.29
CA GLY A 212 12.09 11.70 -3.46
C GLY A 212 13.29 12.39 -2.81
N PHE A 213 14.24 11.62 -2.26
CA PHE A 213 15.49 12.19 -1.74
C PHE A 213 16.38 12.79 -2.82
N ILE A 214 16.51 12.13 -3.98
CA ILE A 214 17.30 12.67 -5.09
C ILE A 214 16.77 14.06 -5.50
N PHE A 215 15.46 14.25 -5.58
CA PHE A 215 14.87 15.55 -5.89
C PHE A 215 15.15 16.62 -4.84
N ILE A 216 15.18 16.24 -3.55
CA ILE A 216 15.58 17.15 -2.47
C ILE A 216 17.07 17.50 -2.60
N PHE A 217 17.94 16.53 -2.85
CA PHE A 217 19.38 16.75 -2.95
C PHE A 217 19.80 17.51 -4.19
N ILE A 218 19.09 17.39 -5.31
CA ILE A 218 19.35 18.22 -6.50
C ILE A 218 19.33 19.70 -6.12
N ASN A 219 18.40 20.14 -5.26
CA ASN A 219 18.37 21.54 -4.84
C ASN A 219 19.61 21.96 -4.03
N VAL A 220 20.23 21.04 -3.30
CA VAL A 220 21.46 21.30 -2.53
C VAL A 220 22.68 21.46 -3.43
N PHE A 221 22.71 20.86 -4.62
CA PHE A 221 23.86 20.94 -5.54
C PHE A 221 23.81 22.13 -6.51
N PHE A 222 22.63 22.70 -6.74
CA PHE A 222 22.43 23.79 -7.72
C PHE A 222 22.18 25.16 -7.06
N ASN A 223 22.00 25.22 -5.73
CA ASN A 223 22.05 26.43 -4.90
C ASN A 223 23.36 26.50 -4.11
#